data_AF-A0AAV7JRC6-F1
#
_entry.id   AF-A0AAV7JRC6-F1
#
_cell.length_a   1.000
_cell.length_b   1.000
_cell.length_c   1.000
_cell.angle_alpha   90.00
_cell.angle_beta   90.00
_cell.angle_gamma   90.00
#
_symmetry.space_group_name_H-M   'P 1'
#
loop_
_entity.id
_entity.type
_entity.pdbx_description
1 polymer ?
#
loop_
_entity_poly.entity_id
_entity_poly.type
_entity_poly.pdbx_seq_one_letter_code
_entity_poly.pdbx_strand_id
1 'polypeptide(L)'
;MEKSQFFATAMNVSTFKANTGFIDRWKRRHSIGMKQISGEEKSVSEESIRPWLDITLPELLLKYTPENIYNVDETALFYKLRPEKTLTFKGEKCSGSKKQKDRLTVLVEAIMASEKLPLLVIGKSKSPRCFAGIRSLPLDYISNAKAWMTGNFFQQ
;
A
#
# COMPACT_ATOMS: atom_id res chain seq x y z
N MET A 1 -19.39 20.15 -9.87
CA MET A 1 -19.56 21.61 -9.95
C MET A 1 -21.02 22.00 -10.17
N GLU A 2 -21.80 21.26 -10.96
CA GLU A 2 -23.26 21.48 -11.11
C GLU A 2 -24.02 21.49 -9.78
N LYS A 3 -23.77 20.52 -8.88
CA LYS A 3 -24.49 20.46 -7.59
C LYS A 3 -24.26 21.69 -6.71
N SER A 4 -23.04 22.21 -6.65
CA SER A 4 -22.73 23.41 -5.87
C SER A 4 -23.37 24.66 -6.47
N GLN A 5 -23.50 24.73 -7.80
CA GLN A 5 -24.26 25.80 -8.47
C GLN A 5 -25.77 25.68 -8.19
N PHE A 6 -26.32 24.47 -8.27
CA PHE A 6 -27.72 24.17 -7.94
C PHE A 6 -28.08 24.62 -6.52
N PHE A 7 -27.26 24.29 -5.52
CA PHE A 7 -27.49 24.74 -4.14
C PHE A 7 -27.34 26.25 -3.97
N ALA A 8 -26.41 26.90 -4.69
CA ALA A 8 -26.30 28.34 -4.66
C ALA A 8 -27.55 29.03 -5.22
N THR A 9 -28.11 28.51 -6.32
CA THR A 9 -29.39 28.99 -6.86
C THR A 9 -30.53 28.73 -5.88
N ALA A 10 -30.61 27.55 -5.27
CA ALA A 10 -31.64 27.23 -4.26
C ALA A 10 -31.55 28.09 -2.99
N MET A 11 -30.35 28.59 -2.65
CA MET A 11 -30.11 29.50 -1.53
C MET A 11 -30.12 30.99 -1.94
N ASN A 12 -30.54 31.33 -3.16
CA ASN A 12 -30.55 32.69 -3.72
C ASN A 12 -29.19 33.42 -3.70
N VAL A 13 -28.07 32.67 -3.75
CA VAL A 13 -26.72 33.24 -3.83
C VAL A 13 -26.30 33.33 -5.30
N SER A 14 -26.63 34.46 -5.95
CA SER A 14 -26.38 34.70 -7.38
C SER A 14 -24.91 34.95 -7.73
N THR A 15 -24.08 35.34 -6.76
CA THR A 15 -22.65 35.65 -6.95
C THR A 15 -21.74 34.43 -6.90
N PHE A 16 -22.27 33.27 -6.49
CA PHE A 16 -21.47 32.07 -6.31
C PHE A 16 -21.15 31.41 -7.66
N LYS A 17 -19.86 31.30 -7.97
CA LYS A 17 -19.36 30.58 -9.15
C LYS A 17 -18.62 29.33 -8.70
N ALA A 18 -19.15 28.15 -9.02
CA ALA A 18 -18.47 26.90 -8.69
C ALA A 18 -17.16 26.80 -9.49
N ASN A 19 -16.03 26.98 -8.80
CA ASN A 19 -14.71 26.66 -9.34
C ASN A 19 -14.16 25.43 -8.62
N THR A 20 -13.27 24.68 -9.28
CA THR A 20 -12.59 23.51 -8.71
C THR A 20 -11.91 23.86 -7.38
N GLY A 21 -11.32 25.05 -7.29
CA GLY A 21 -10.68 25.56 -6.07
C GLY A 21 -11.62 25.83 -4.89
N PHE A 22 -12.95 25.87 -5.07
CA PHE A 22 -13.90 26.09 -3.97
C PHE A 22 -13.94 24.89 -3.03
N ILE A 23 -14.07 23.69 -3.59
CA ILE A 23 -14.10 22.45 -2.82
C ILE A 23 -12.77 22.25 -2.09
N ASP A 24 -11.64 22.52 -2.76
CA ASP A 24 -10.32 22.37 -2.15
C ASP A 24 -10.08 23.39 -1.03
N ARG A 25 -10.50 24.65 -1.21
CA ARG A 25 -10.42 25.67 -0.16
C ARG A 25 -11.35 25.38 1.01
N TRP A 26 -12.55 24.87 0.75
CA TRP A 26 -13.50 24.46 1.78
C TRP A 26 -12.96 23.30 2.60
N LYS A 27 -12.47 22.24 1.94
CA LYS A 27 -11.81 21.11 2.60
C LYS A 27 -10.65 21.58 3.47
N ARG A 28 -9.81 22.49 2.96
CA ARG A 28 -8.68 23.08 3.71
C ARG A 28 -9.14 23.89 4.93
N ARG A 29 -10.19 24.71 4.80
CA ARG A 29 -10.71 25.54 5.91
C ARG A 29 -11.30 24.70 7.04
N HIS A 30 -11.90 23.57 6.70
CA HIS A 30 -12.54 22.68 7.68
C HIS A 30 -11.66 21.47 8.04
N SER A 31 -10.38 21.46 7.64
CA SER A 31 -9.44 20.38 7.91
C SER A 31 -9.92 18.99 7.46
N ILE A 32 -10.69 18.94 6.36
CA ILE A 32 -11.25 17.70 5.80
C ILE A 32 -10.24 17.11 4.82
N GLY A 33 -9.46 16.14 5.31
CA GLY A 33 -8.54 15.33 4.50
C GLY A 33 -9.19 14.02 4.05
N MET A 34 -8.80 13.55 2.86
CA MET A 34 -9.07 12.15 2.48
C MET A 34 -7.90 11.31 2.98
N LYS A 35 -8.15 10.44 3.96
CA LYS A 35 -7.17 9.45 4.41
C LYS A 35 -7.53 8.09 3.83
N GLN A 36 -6.55 7.42 3.24
CA GLN A 36 -6.65 6.00 2.96
C GLN A 36 -6.27 5.27 4.25
N ILE A 37 -7.20 4.49 4.80
CA ILE A 37 -6.92 3.64 5.95
C ILE A 37 -6.18 2.41 5.41
N SER A 38 -4.94 2.21 5.87
CA SER A 38 -4.08 1.11 5.47
C SER A 38 -3.52 0.41 6.70
N GLY A 39 -3.73 -0.91 6.76
CA GLY A 39 -3.33 -1.76 7.89
C GLY A 39 -4.42 -1.92 8.95
N GLU A 40 -4.32 -3.00 9.72
CA GLU A 40 -4.95 -3.12 11.03
C GLU A 40 -3.96 -2.58 12.06
N GLU A 41 -4.29 -1.45 12.68
CA GLU A 41 -3.57 -1.00 13.87
C GLU A 41 -3.93 -1.98 14.98
N LYS A 42 -3.00 -2.89 15.33
CA LYS A 42 -3.15 -3.64 16.59
C LYS A 42 -3.12 -2.59 17.70
N SER A 43 -4.22 -2.50 18.44
CA SER A 43 -4.38 -1.62 19.59
C SER A 43 -3.45 -2.06 20.73
N VAL A 44 -2.17 -1.74 20.60
CA VAL A 44 -1.16 -1.95 21.64
C VAL A 44 -0.84 -0.56 22.19
N SER A 45 -0.95 -0.39 23.51
CA SER A 45 -0.68 0.91 24.12
C SER A 45 0.81 1.23 24.02
N GLU A 46 1.14 2.48 23.73
CA GLU A 46 2.53 2.93 23.64
C GLU A 46 3.30 2.62 24.93
N GLU A 47 2.64 2.73 26.09
CA GLU A 47 3.22 2.44 27.40
C GLU A 47 3.68 0.99 27.54
N SER A 48 3.01 0.05 26.87
CA SER A 48 3.39 -1.36 26.91
C SER A 48 4.60 -1.69 26.02
N ILE A 49 4.89 -0.85 25.02
CA ILE A 49 5.99 -1.04 24.07
C ILE A 49 7.26 -0.31 24.53
N ARG A 50 7.13 0.78 25.29
CA ARG A 50 8.27 1.59 25.78
C ARG A 50 9.40 0.76 26.40
N PRO A 51 9.17 -0.17 27.35
CA PRO A 51 10.26 -0.96 27.92
C PRO A 51 11.03 -1.78 26.87
N TRP A 52 10.33 -2.27 25.85
CA TRP A 52 10.95 -3.03 24.77
C TRP A 52 11.81 -2.14 23.86
N LEU A 53 11.30 -0.94 23.51
CA LEU A 53 12.03 0.02 22.67
C LEU A 53 13.25 0.62 23.38
N ASP A 54 13.14 0.92 24.67
CA ASP A 54 14.16 1.66 25.40
C ASP A 54 15.28 0.75 25.96
N ILE A 55 14.97 -0.52 26.23
CA ILE A 55 15.89 -1.45 26.90
C ILE A 55 16.21 -2.63 25.97
N THR A 56 15.19 -3.43 25.63
CA THR A 56 15.40 -4.73 24.99
C THR A 56 15.95 -4.61 23.57
N LEU A 57 15.40 -3.70 22.77
CA LEU A 57 15.82 -3.52 21.38
C LEU A 57 17.28 -3.01 21.27
N PRO A 58 17.70 -1.96 21.98
CA PRO A 58 19.10 -1.52 21.97
C PRO A 58 20.09 -2.61 22.41
N GLU A 59 19.79 -3.35 23.48
CA GLU A 59 20.63 -4.47 23.95
C GLU A 59 20.77 -5.59 22.91
N LEU A 60 19.72 -5.85 22.13
CA LEU A 60 19.78 -6.80 21.02
C LEU A 60 20.60 -6.27 19.85
N LEU A 61 20.41 -5.00 19.47
CA LEU A 61 21.14 -4.39 18.35
C LEU A 61 22.65 -4.33 18.63
N LEU A 62 23.06 -4.11 19.88
CA LEU A 62 24.48 -4.09 20.28
C LEU A 62 25.21 -5.43 20.08
N LYS A 63 24.48 -6.55 19.94
CA LYS A 63 25.07 -7.88 19.71
C LYS A 63 25.54 -8.09 18.27
N TYR A 64 25.10 -7.23 17.35
CA TYR A 64 25.34 -7.36 15.92
C TYR A 64 25.96 -6.07 15.38
N THR A 65 26.80 -6.20 14.35
CA THR A 65 27.26 -5.02 13.62
C THR A 65 26.13 -4.48 12.74
N PRO A 66 26.14 -3.18 12.38
CA PRO A 66 25.12 -2.60 11.50
C PRO A 66 24.95 -3.34 10.16
N GLU A 67 25.99 -3.99 9.64
CA GLU A 67 25.96 -4.78 8.39
C GLU A 67 25.21 -6.11 8.56
N ASN A 68 25.00 -6.55 9.80
CA ASN A 68 24.31 -7.79 10.15
C ASN A 68 22.90 -7.55 10.72
N ILE A 69 22.40 -6.32 10.64
CA ILE A 69 21.05 -5.96 11.09
C ILE A 69 20.19 -5.74 9.84
N TYR A 70 19.30 -6.70 9.59
CA TYR A 70 18.40 -6.71 8.44
C TYR A 70 16.98 -6.38 8.88
N ASN A 71 16.32 -5.53 8.09
CA ASN A 71 14.88 -5.36 8.14
C ASN A 71 14.28 -5.97 6.87
N VAL A 72 13.40 -6.97 7.06
CA VAL A 72 12.77 -7.72 5.98
C VAL A 72 11.26 -7.61 6.14
N ASP A 73 10.56 -7.25 5.07
CA ASP A 73 9.10 -7.20 5.06
C ASP A 73 8.53 -7.69 3.72
N GLU A 74 7.28 -8.16 3.75
CA GLU A 74 6.55 -8.67 2.60
C GLU A 74 5.44 -7.71 2.18
N THR A 75 5.39 -7.39 0.89
CA THR A 75 4.27 -6.64 0.31
C THR A 75 3.59 -7.40 -0.82
N ALA A 76 2.26 -7.30 -0.86
CA ALA A 76 1.44 -7.90 -1.90
C ALA A 76 1.18 -6.89 -3.03
N LEU A 77 1.73 -7.16 -4.21
CA LEU A 77 1.48 -6.39 -5.42
C LEU A 77 0.27 -6.95 -6.19
N PHE A 78 -0.88 -6.28 -6.08
CA PHE A 78 -2.10 -6.68 -6.78
C PHE A 78 -2.21 -6.04 -8.17
N TYR A 79 -1.53 -6.62 -9.15
CA TYR A 79 -1.39 -6.05 -10.50
C TYR A 79 -2.66 -6.08 -11.37
N LYS A 80 -3.71 -6.83 -10.99
CA LYS A 80 -5.02 -6.84 -11.68
C LYS A 80 -6.15 -6.21 -10.87
N LEU A 81 -5.84 -5.66 -9.70
CA LEU A 81 -6.88 -5.10 -8.84
C LEU A 81 -7.39 -3.78 -9.42
N ARG A 82 -8.71 -3.69 -9.60
CA ARG A 82 -9.37 -2.46 -10.03
C ARG A 82 -9.50 -1.48 -8.85
N PRO A 83 -9.60 -0.17 -9.11
CA PRO A 83 -9.94 0.81 -8.08
C PRO A 83 -11.20 0.40 -7.32
N GLU A 84 -11.19 0.63 -6.00
CA GLU A 84 -12.30 0.27 -5.12
C GLU A 84 -13.52 1.18 -5.29
N LYS A 85 -13.29 2.41 -5.76
CA LYS A 85 -14.32 3.43 -5.94
C LYS A 85 -14.35 3.82 -7.42
N THR A 86 -15.55 3.88 -7.98
CA THR A 86 -15.80 4.45 -9.30
C THR A 86 -16.78 5.61 -9.18
N LEU A 87 -16.73 6.55 -10.11
CA LEU A 87 -17.71 7.63 -10.20
C LEU A 87 -18.91 7.12 -11.00
N THR A 88 -20.13 7.29 -10.48
CA THR A 88 -21.39 6.90 -11.14
C THR A 88 -22.41 8.02 -10.98
N PHE A 89 -23.33 8.16 -11.94
CA PHE A 89 -24.37 9.17 -11.85
C PHE A 89 -25.45 8.76 -10.83
N LYS A 90 -26.10 9.77 -10.23
CA LYS A 90 -27.15 9.53 -9.23
C LYS A 90 -28.34 8.83 -9.91
N GLY A 91 -28.65 7.61 -9.48
CA GLY A 91 -29.75 6.81 -10.03
C GLY A 91 -29.31 5.69 -10.99
N GLU A 92 -28.04 5.69 -11.41
CA GLU A 92 -27.49 4.56 -12.17
C GLU A 92 -27.19 3.37 -11.25
N LYS A 93 -27.52 2.17 -11.70
CA LYS A 93 -27.10 0.93 -11.04
C LYS A 93 -25.61 0.73 -11.30
N CYS A 94 -24.79 1.06 -10.31
CA CYS A 94 -23.39 0.67 -10.27
C CYS A 94 -23.27 -0.70 -9.60
N SER A 95 -23.11 -1.77 -10.38
CA SER A 95 -22.89 -3.12 -9.84
C SER A 95 -21.39 -3.35 -9.57
N GLY A 96 -21.09 -3.82 -8.37
CA GLY A 96 -19.73 -4.26 -8.03
C GLY A 96 -19.38 -5.53 -8.79
N SER A 97 -18.13 -5.64 -9.25
CA SER A 97 -17.58 -6.87 -9.81
C SER A 97 -16.65 -7.54 -8.81
N LYS A 98 -16.48 -8.86 -8.91
CA LYS A 98 -15.56 -9.61 -8.06
C LYS A 98 -14.14 -9.04 -8.22
N LYS A 99 -13.51 -8.64 -7.10
CA LYS A 99 -12.14 -8.14 -7.09
C LYS A 99 -11.18 -9.22 -7.61
N GLN A 100 -10.41 -8.90 -8.64
CA GLN A 100 -9.30 -9.77 -9.07
C GLN A 100 -8.12 -9.54 -8.12
N LYS A 101 -7.94 -10.47 -7.17
CA LYS A 101 -6.87 -10.46 -6.18
C LYS A 101 -5.63 -11.25 -6.65
N ASP A 102 -5.42 -11.30 -7.96
CA ASP A 102 -4.16 -11.84 -8.49
C ASP A 102 -3.03 -10.95 -8.02
N ARG A 103 -2.03 -11.57 -7.40
CA ARG A 103 -0.91 -10.87 -6.79
C ARG A 103 0.42 -11.56 -7.04
N LEU A 104 1.46 -10.75 -6.91
CA LEU A 104 2.82 -11.18 -6.63
C LEU A 104 3.13 -10.79 -5.19
N THR A 105 3.91 -11.58 -4.49
CA THR A 105 4.52 -11.16 -3.23
C THR A 105 5.92 -10.63 -3.55
N VAL A 106 6.26 -9.50 -2.97
CA VAL A 106 7.59 -8.89 -3.09
C VAL A 106 8.18 -8.87 -1.68
N LEU A 107 9.31 -9.53 -1.51
CA LEU A 107 10.11 -9.41 -0.31
C LEU A 107 11.04 -8.21 -0.48
N VAL A 108 11.01 -7.31 0.50
CA VAL A 108 11.86 -6.12 0.55
C VAL A 108 12.79 -6.27 1.73
N GLU A 109 14.07 -6.07 1.48
CA GLU A 109 15.11 -6.20 2.49
C GLU A 109 16.03 -4.98 2.49
N ALA A 110 16.40 -4.52 3.68
CA ALA A 110 17.33 -3.42 3.88
C ALA A 110 18.27 -3.73 5.04
N ILE A 111 19.53 -3.39 4.87
CA ILE A 111 20.57 -3.50 5.90
C ILE A 111 20.68 -2.15 6.61
N MET A 112 20.89 -2.15 7.91
CA MET A 112 21.03 -0.92 8.68
C MET A 112 22.22 -0.06 8.21
N ALA A 113 23.33 -0.69 7.81
CA ALA A 113 24.55 -0.02 7.36
C ALA A 113 24.52 0.48 5.90
N SER A 114 23.67 -0.07 5.03
CA SER A 114 23.77 0.12 3.57
C SER A 114 22.43 0.38 2.89
N GLU A 115 22.45 0.46 1.57
CA GLU A 115 21.23 0.60 0.76
C GLU A 115 20.47 -0.74 0.62
N LYS A 116 19.28 -0.67 0.02
CA LYS A 116 18.32 -1.76 -0.15
C LYS A 116 18.93 -2.95 -0.89
N LEU A 117 18.59 -4.16 -0.46
CA LEU A 117 18.95 -5.38 -1.16
C LEU A 117 18.04 -5.63 -2.37
N PRO A 118 18.48 -6.45 -3.35
CA PRO A 118 17.65 -6.84 -4.49
C PRO A 118 16.30 -7.42 -4.05
N LEU A 119 15.25 -7.09 -4.82
CA LEU A 119 13.91 -7.58 -4.52
C LEU A 119 13.80 -9.06 -4.90
N LEU A 120 13.20 -9.84 -4.01
CA LEU A 120 12.75 -11.19 -4.33
C LEU A 120 11.25 -11.16 -4.66
N VAL A 121 10.89 -11.60 -5.87
CA VAL A 121 9.51 -11.68 -6.33
C VAL A 121 9.01 -13.11 -6.32
N ILE A 122 7.88 -13.33 -5.66
CA ILE A 122 7.24 -14.63 -5.55
C ILE A 122 5.91 -14.62 -6.30
N GLY A 123 5.82 -15.46 -7.33
CA GLY A 123 4.60 -15.65 -8.11
C GLY A 123 4.08 -17.07 -8.07
N LYS A 124 2.95 -17.32 -8.74
CA LYS A 124 2.32 -18.66 -8.78
C LYS A 124 2.95 -19.62 -9.77
N SER A 125 3.33 -19.13 -10.94
CA SER A 125 3.81 -19.95 -12.05
C SER A 125 5.32 -20.10 -11.98
N LYS A 126 5.85 -21.30 -12.19
CA LYS A 126 7.30 -21.52 -12.33
C LYS A 126 7.88 -20.76 -13.53
N SER A 127 7.11 -20.64 -14.60
CA SER A 127 7.49 -19.91 -15.80
C SER A 127 6.30 -19.08 -16.28
N PRO A 128 6.15 -17.83 -15.78
CA PRO A 128 5.13 -16.92 -16.26
C PRO A 128 5.24 -16.69 -17.77
N ARG A 129 4.11 -16.67 -18.48
CA ARG A 129 4.10 -16.40 -19.94
C ARG A 129 4.67 -15.02 -20.28
N CYS A 130 4.57 -14.04 -19.38
CA CYS A 130 5.18 -12.73 -19.58
C CYS A 130 6.71 -12.74 -19.52
N PHE A 131 7.34 -13.84 -19.09
CA PHE A 131 8.79 -14.03 -19.14
C PHE A 131 9.25 -14.76 -20.41
N ALA A 132 8.33 -15.15 -21.29
CA ALA A 132 8.69 -15.79 -22.54
C ALA A 132 9.59 -14.86 -23.38
N GLY A 133 10.77 -15.35 -23.76
CA GLY A 133 11.77 -14.57 -24.51
C GLY A 133 12.66 -13.64 -23.67
N ILE A 134 12.44 -13.56 -22.36
CA ILE A 134 13.33 -12.81 -21.46
C ILE A 134 14.52 -13.69 -21.09
N ARG A 135 15.74 -13.21 -21.37
CA ARG A 135 16.99 -13.95 -21.11
C ARG A 135 17.49 -13.79 -19.67
N SER A 136 17.27 -12.62 -19.08
CA SER A 136 17.68 -12.30 -17.71
C SER A 136 16.69 -11.33 -17.09
N LEU A 137 16.32 -11.56 -15.83
CA LEU A 137 15.53 -10.62 -15.04
C LEU A 137 16.48 -9.79 -14.16
N PRO A 138 16.16 -8.51 -13.90
CA PRO A 138 16.94 -7.67 -12.99
C PRO A 138 16.67 -7.97 -11.50
N LEU A 139 15.93 -9.03 -11.21
CA LEU A 139 15.46 -9.40 -9.88
C LEU A 139 15.34 -10.92 -9.78
N ASP A 140 15.30 -11.42 -8.54
CA ASP A 140 15.13 -12.83 -8.27
C ASP A 140 13.66 -13.22 -8.28
N TYR A 141 13.37 -14.36 -8.91
CA TYR A 141 12.00 -14.87 -9.05
C TYR A 141 11.89 -16.30 -8.52
N ILE A 142 10.96 -16.50 -7.57
CA ILE A 142 10.60 -17.81 -7.05
C ILE A 142 9.12 -18.08 -7.32
N SER A 143 8.78 -19.35 -7.58
CA SER A 143 7.40 -19.76 -7.75
C SER A 143 6.88 -20.55 -6.56
N ASN A 144 5.70 -20.17 -6.08
CA ASN A 144 4.94 -20.88 -5.07
C ASN A 144 3.45 -20.86 -5.46
N ALA A 145 2.76 -22.01 -5.40
CA ALA A 145 1.35 -22.12 -5.75
C ALA A 145 0.45 -21.08 -5.05
N LYS A 146 0.80 -20.70 -3.81
CA LYS A 146 0.06 -19.68 -3.06
C LYS A 146 0.52 -18.24 -3.34
N ALA A 147 1.70 -18.04 -3.95
CA ALA A 147 2.40 -16.76 -4.05
C ALA A 147 2.51 -16.06 -2.68
N TRP A 148 3.21 -16.72 -1.77
CA TRP A 148 3.63 -16.20 -0.45
C TRP A 148 5.07 -16.64 -0.20
N MET A 149 5.76 -15.94 0.70
CA MET A 149 6.99 -16.46 1.29
C MET A 149 6.71 -17.73 2.10
N THR A 150 7.72 -18.59 2.20
CA THR A 150 7.70 -19.77 3.07
C THR A 150 9.01 -19.83 3.83
N GLY A 151 9.03 -20.44 5.02
CA GLY A 151 10.26 -20.58 5.82
C GLY A 151 11.40 -21.22 5.04
N ASN A 152 11.10 -22.18 4.16
CA ASN A 152 12.09 -22.82 3.30
C ASN A 152 12.74 -21.87 2.30
N PHE A 153 12.05 -20.83 1.84
CA PHE A 153 12.64 -19.80 0.97
C PHE A 153 13.44 -18.77 1.76
N PHE A 154 13.11 -18.58 3.04
CA PHE A 154 13.82 -17.64 3.91
C PHE A 154 15.16 -18.21 4.40
N GLN A 155 15.28 -19.53 4.42
CA GLN A 155 16.48 -20.25 4.88
C GLN A 155 17.49 -20.54 3.77
N GLN A 156 17.13 -20.33 2.49
CA GLN A 156 18.04 -20.49 1.35
C GLN A 156 18.96 -19.28 1.23
#